data_AF-A0A849S1Q2-F1
#
_entry.id   AF-A0A849S1Q2-F1
#
_cell.length_a   1.000
_cell.length_b   1.000
_cell.length_c   1.000
_cell.angle_alpha   90.00
_cell.angle_beta   90.00
_cell.angle_gamma   90.00
#
_symmetry.space_group_name_H-M   'P 1'
#
loop_
_entity.id
_entity.type
_entity.pdbx_description
1 polymer ?
#
loop_
_entity_poly.entity_id
_entity_poly.type
_entity_poly.pdbx_seq_one_letter_code
_entity_poly.pdbx_strand_id
1 'polypeptide(L)'
;MNAVELLRQIANQGFNDALQEQVIALGDAELAYRFAHELPQADLDKLEVLIVTAQDPRIAYEFALIKAERGGDIQQLQEVVIASADGGLMILFAADVETADIERLEEAVRQHPDSKYSLLFEAEMRQKGFY
;
A
#
# COMPACT_ATOMS: atom_id res chain seq x y z
N MET A 1 1.64 -21.07 -17.47
CA MET A 1 1.99 -21.42 -16.08
C MET A 1 0.83 -21.01 -15.19
N ASN A 2 0.35 -21.91 -14.34
CA ASN A 2 -0.81 -21.67 -13.48
C ASN A 2 -0.40 -21.51 -12.00
N ALA A 3 -1.33 -21.06 -11.16
CA ALA A 3 -1.07 -20.81 -9.74
C ALA A 3 -0.53 -22.05 -8.98
N VAL A 4 -0.89 -23.28 -9.39
CA VAL A 4 -0.42 -24.52 -8.75
C VAL A 4 1.07 -24.78 -9.05
N GLU A 5 1.53 -24.43 -10.25
CA GLU A 5 2.93 -24.56 -10.65
C GLU A 5 3.82 -23.56 -9.90
N LEU A 6 3.34 -22.31 -9.73
CA LEU A 6 3.97 -21.27 -8.90
C LEU A 6 4.16 -21.72 -7.45
N LEU A 7 3.11 -22.27 -6.82
CA LEU A 7 3.17 -22.77 -5.44
C LEU A 7 4.18 -23.91 -5.26
N ARG A 8 4.28 -24.82 -6.25
CA ARG A 8 5.29 -25.88 -6.21
C ARG A 8 6.71 -25.35 -6.34
N GLN A 9 6.93 -24.30 -7.14
CA GLN A 9 8.26 -23.67 -7.23
C GLN A 9 8.66 -23.04 -5.90
N ILE A 10 7.77 -22.29 -5.25
CA ILE A 10 8.02 -21.70 -3.92
C ILE A 10 8.41 -22.78 -2.91
N ALA A 11 7.62 -23.85 -2.84
CA ALA A 11 7.83 -24.92 -1.86
C ALA A 11 9.14 -25.70 -2.09
N ASN A 12 9.57 -25.87 -3.36
CA ASN A 12 10.72 -26.70 -3.69
C ASN A 12 12.04 -25.92 -3.79
N GLN A 13 12.00 -24.66 -4.18
CA GLN A 13 13.20 -23.88 -4.53
C GLN A 13 13.38 -22.61 -3.69
N GLY A 14 12.38 -22.23 -2.88
CA GLY A 14 12.35 -20.94 -2.20
C GLY A 14 12.12 -19.78 -3.17
N PHE A 15 12.27 -18.54 -2.68
CA PHE A 15 12.16 -17.34 -3.50
C PHE A 15 13.27 -17.29 -4.56
N ASN A 16 12.91 -16.85 -5.77
CA ASN A 16 13.86 -16.42 -6.79
C ASN A 16 13.23 -15.33 -7.68
N ASP A 17 14.06 -14.54 -8.36
CA ASP A 17 13.61 -13.43 -9.19
C ASP A 17 12.64 -13.88 -10.30
N ALA A 18 12.85 -15.07 -10.87
CA ALA A 18 12.00 -15.60 -11.94
C ALA A 18 10.57 -15.85 -11.48
N LEU A 19 10.35 -16.16 -10.20
CA LEU A 19 9.02 -16.30 -9.62
C LEU A 19 8.29 -14.96 -9.54
N GLN A 20 8.99 -13.91 -9.13
CA GLN A 20 8.41 -12.57 -9.06
C GLN A 20 8.07 -12.04 -10.45
N GLU A 21 8.92 -12.27 -11.45
CA GLU A 21 8.63 -11.89 -12.83
C GLU A 21 7.35 -12.56 -13.36
N GLN A 22 7.02 -13.77 -12.90
CA GLN A 22 5.75 -14.43 -13.25
C GLN A 22 4.55 -13.75 -12.59
N VAL A 23 4.67 -13.36 -11.31
CA VAL A 23 3.63 -12.61 -10.61
C VAL A 23 3.37 -11.27 -11.31
N ILE A 24 4.44 -10.55 -11.66
CA ILE A 24 4.38 -9.30 -12.42
C ILE A 24 3.68 -9.53 -13.77
N ALA A 25 4.05 -10.60 -14.49
CA ALA A 25 3.46 -10.91 -15.79
C ALA A 25 1.97 -11.25 -15.75
N LEU A 26 1.44 -11.69 -14.60
CA LEU A 26 0.00 -11.90 -14.41
C LEU A 26 -0.77 -10.58 -14.28
N GLY A 27 -0.11 -9.48 -13.88
CA GLY A 27 -0.71 -8.15 -13.82
C GLY A 27 -1.79 -7.99 -12.74
N ASP A 28 -1.85 -8.88 -11.76
CA ASP A 28 -2.84 -8.87 -10.69
C ASP A 28 -2.27 -8.19 -9.43
N ALA A 29 -2.84 -7.05 -9.06
CA ALA A 29 -2.38 -6.26 -7.92
C ALA A 29 -2.61 -6.95 -6.57
N GLU A 30 -3.71 -7.67 -6.40
CA GLU A 30 -4.00 -8.42 -5.17
C GLU A 30 -2.98 -9.56 -5.00
N LEU A 31 -2.66 -10.25 -6.10
CA LEU A 31 -1.61 -11.28 -6.09
C LEU A 31 -0.23 -10.67 -5.79
N ALA A 32 0.10 -9.52 -6.38
CA ALA A 32 1.35 -8.81 -6.13
C ALA A 32 1.49 -8.41 -4.65
N TYR A 33 0.42 -7.89 -4.05
CA TYR A 33 0.36 -7.58 -2.63
C TYR A 33 0.57 -8.83 -1.76
N ARG A 34 -0.21 -9.90 -1.99
CA ARG A 34 -0.07 -11.15 -1.22
C ARG A 34 1.34 -11.73 -1.34
N PHE A 35 1.93 -11.67 -2.53
CA PHE A 35 3.30 -12.11 -2.77
C PHE A 35 4.31 -11.32 -1.93
N ALA A 36 4.19 -9.98 -1.91
CA ALA A 36 5.02 -9.12 -1.08
C ALA A 36 4.86 -9.40 0.42
N HIS A 37 3.63 -9.68 0.87
CA HIS A 37 3.33 -9.99 2.27
C HIS A 37 4.00 -11.29 2.72
N GLU A 38 3.87 -12.36 1.93
CA GLU A 38 4.37 -13.70 2.27
C GLU A 38 5.90 -13.83 2.08
N LEU A 39 6.50 -13.04 1.19
CA LEU A 39 7.92 -13.15 0.82
C LEU A 39 8.68 -11.87 1.15
N PRO A 40 9.39 -11.82 2.29
CA PRO A 40 10.19 -10.66 2.69
C PRO A 40 11.26 -10.23 1.68
N GLN A 41 11.71 -11.15 0.82
CA GLN A 41 12.74 -10.90 -0.20
C GLN A 41 12.18 -10.28 -1.49
N ALA A 42 10.86 -10.12 -1.62
CA ALA A 42 10.25 -9.56 -2.81
C ALA A 42 10.74 -8.13 -3.10
N ASP A 43 11.03 -7.84 -4.36
CA ASP A 43 11.34 -6.50 -4.83
C ASP A 43 10.03 -5.70 -4.90
N LEU A 44 9.81 -4.87 -3.88
CA LEU A 44 8.57 -4.12 -3.71
C LEU A 44 8.39 -3.02 -4.76
N ASP A 45 9.48 -2.44 -5.28
CA ASP A 45 9.39 -1.35 -6.25
C ASP A 45 8.83 -1.84 -7.58
N LYS A 46 9.20 -3.05 -8.01
CA LYS A 46 8.60 -3.67 -9.19
C LYS A 46 7.12 -4.00 -8.99
N LEU A 47 6.74 -4.48 -7.80
CA LEU A 47 5.36 -4.84 -7.50
C LEU A 47 4.46 -3.61 -7.35
N GLU A 48 4.99 -2.52 -6.80
CA GLU A 48 4.27 -1.25 -6.64
C GLU A 48 3.68 -0.74 -7.95
N VAL A 49 4.38 -0.92 -9.08
CA VAL A 49 3.88 -0.51 -10.40
C VAL A 49 2.50 -1.11 -10.68
N LEU A 50 2.27 -2.37 -10.31
CA LEU A 50 0.98 -3.04 -10.48
C LEU A 50 -0.06 -2.46 -9.52
N ILE A 51 0.33 -2.21 -8.27
CA ILE A 51 -0.57 -1.66 -7.24
C ILE A 51 -1.05 -0.26 -7.63
N VAL A 52 -0.14 0.62 -8.01
CA VAL A 52 -0.44 1.99 -8.44
C VAL A 52 -1.27 1.99 -9.72
N THR A 53 -0.99 1.09 -10.67
CA THR A 53 -1.76 0.98 -11.91
C THR A 53 -3.20 0.53 -11.66
N ALA A 54 -3.43 -0.36 -10.68
CA ALA A 54 -4.76 -0.84 -10.35
C ALA A 54 -5.68 0.23 -9.77
N GLN A 55 -5.12 1.31 -9.18
CA GLN A 55 -5.86 2.41 -8.57
C GLN A 55 -6.87 1.95 -7.50
N ASP A 56 -6.62 0.80 -6.86
CA ASP A 56 -7.39 0.34 -5.71
C ASP A 56 -6.79 0.92 -4.42
N PRO A 57 -7.50 1.85 -3.73
CA PRO A 57 -6.95 2.52 -2.56
C PRO A 57 -6.76 1.60 -1.36
N ARG A 58 -7.51 0.50 -1.26
CA ARG A 58 -7.35 -0.46 -0.16
C ARG A 58 -6.08 -1.28 -0.35
N ILE A 59 -5.85 -1.78 -1.56
CA ILE A 59 -4.62 -2.52 -1.87
C ILE A 59 -3.41 -1.58 -1.76
N ALA A 60 -3.52 -0.32 -2.20
CA ALA A 60 -2.46 0.67 -2.04
C ALA A 60 -2.12 0.93 -0.56
N TYR A 61 -3.12 1.08 0.30
CA TYR A 61 -2.94 1.20 1.74
C TYR A 61 -2.26 -0.04 2.35
N GLU A 62 -2.78 -1.24 2.09
CA GLU A 62 -2.23 -2.48 2.63
C GLU A 62 -0.79 -2.73 2.18
N PHE A 63 -0.47 -2.42 0.92
CA PHE A 63 0.89 -2.52 0.39
C PHE A 63 1.82 -1.47 1.00
N ALA A 64 1.33 -0.26 1.26
CA ALA A 64 2.12 0.81 1.88
C ALA A 64 2.57 0.45 3.30
N LEU A 65 1.75 -0.24 4.09
CA LEU A 65 2.15 -0.75 5.42
C LEU A 65 3.41 -1.63 5.31
N ILE A 66 3.38 -2.61 4.40
CA ILE A 66 4.51 -3.53 4.18
C ILE A 66 5.74 -2.77 3.67
N LYS A 67 5.55 -1.84 2.73
CA LYS A 67 6.66 -1.12 2.11
C LYS A 67 7.33 -0.14 3.08
N ALA A 68 6.54 0.57 3.89
CA ALA A 68 7.05 1.49 4.90
C ALA A 68 7.85 0.74 5.99
N GLU A 69 7.36 -0.40 6.48
CA GLU A 69 8.09 -1.25 7.44
C GLU A 69 9.46 -1.71 6.91
N ARG A 70 9.58 -1.83 5.58
CA ARG A 70 10.83 -2.21 4.90
C ARG A 70 11.64 -1.00 4.42
N GLY A 71 11.26 0.21 4.82
CA GLY A 71 11.97 1.47 4.51
C GLY A 71 11.86 1.94 3.06
N GLY A 72 10.84 1.47 2.32
CA GLY A 72 10.60 1.89 0.95
C GLY A 72 9.79 3.19 0.84
N ASP A 73 9.92 3.87 -0.30
CA ASP A 73 9.13 5.08 -0.60
C ASP A 73 7.67 4.72 -0.90
N ILE A 74 6.72 5.38 -0.23
CA ILE A 74 5.28 5.13 -0.33
C ILE A 74 4.50 6.28 -0.99
N GLN A 75 5.17 7.32 -1.52
CA GLN A 75 4.50 8.52 -2.01
C GLN A 75 3.44 8.22 -3.09
N GLN A 76 3.74 7.35 -4.04
CA GLN A 76 2.77 7.01 -5.10
C GLN A 76 1.55 6.27 -4.56
N LEU A 77 1.75 5.38 -3.58
CA LEU A 77 0.67 4.65 -2.91
C LEU A 77 -0.23 5.61 -2.12
N GLN A 78 0.38 6.59 -1.44
CA GLN A 78 -0.36 7.64 -0.74
C GLN A 78 -1.23 8.45 -1.72
N GLU A 79 -0.69 8.83 -2.88
CA GLU A 79 -1.46 9.58 -3.86
C GLU A 79 -2.62 8.76 -4.45
N VAL A 80 -2.51 7.44 -4.58
CA VAL A 80 -3.65 6.57 -4.93
C VAL A 80 -4.75 6.65 -3.88
N VAL A 81 -4.38 6.61 -2.58
CA VAL A 81 -5.34 6.74 -1.48
C VAL A 81 -6.00 8.11 -1.48
N ILE A 82 -5.23 9.19 -1.65
CA ILE A 82 -5.76 10.56 -1.75
C ILE A 82 -6.70 10.71 -2.94
N ALA A 83 -6.33 10.18 -4.10
CA ALA A 83 -7.12 10.25 -5.33
C ALA A 83 -8.49 9.54 -5.21
N SER A 84 -8.60 8.56 -4.31
CA SER A 84 -9.89 7.89 -4.05
C SER A 84 -10.92 8.77 -3.34
N ALA A 85 -10.47 9.87 -2.71
CA ALA A 85 -11.26 10.74 -1.85
C ALA A 85 -11.95 10.01 -0.68
N ASP A 86 -11.51 8.81 -0.30
CA ASP A 86 -12.02 8.11 0.89
C ASP A 86 -11.36 8.71 2.14
N GLY A 87 -12.10 9.61 2.81
CA GLY A 87 -11.64 10.25 4.05
C GLY A 87 -11.27 9.29 5.17
N GLY A 88 -11.92 8.12 5.25
CA GLY A 88 -11.58 7.10 6.23
C GLY A 88 -10.24 6.46 5.94
N LEU A 89 -9.99 6.08 4.68
CA LEU A 89 -8.70 5.53 4.26
C LEU A 89 -7.57 6.55 4.39
N MET A 90 -7.78 7.83 4.07
CA MET A 90 -6.76 8.87 4.28
C MET A 90 -6.35 9.00 5.76
N ILE A 91 -7.31 8.93 6.68
CA ILE A 91 -7.05 8.96 8.13
C ILE A 91 -6.29 7.70 8.57
N LEU A 92 -6.72 6.51 8.12
CA LEU A 92 -6.04 5.25 8.44
C LEU A 92 -4.60 5.23 7.91
N PHE A 93 -4.39 5.70 6.68
CA PHE A 93 -3.07 5.81 6.09
C PHE A 93 -2.15 6.72 6.93
N ALA A 94 -2.63 7.91 7.31
CA ALA A 94 -1.88 8.84 8.16
C ALA A 94 -1.58 8.24 9.55
N ALA A 95 -2.50 7.45 10.09
CA ALA A 95 -2.38 6.89 11.42
C ALA A 95 -1.42 5.70 11.50
N ASP A 96 -1.39 4.86 10.45
CA ASP A 96 -0.78 3.53 10.51
C ASP A 96 0.48 3.39 9.64
N VAL A 97 0.69 4.25 8.63
CA VAL A 97 1.89 4.21 7.78
C VAL A 97 2.97 5.16 8.32
N GLU A 98 4.04 4.61 8.91
CA GLU A 98 5.05 5.36 9.68
C GLU A 98 5.73 6.51 8.90
N THR A 99 5.95 6.33 7.59
CA THR A 99 6.61 7.31 6.72
C THR A 99 5.62 8.10 5.87
N ALA A 100 4.33 8.14 6.23
CA ALA A 100 3.31 8.92 5.53
C ALA A 100 3.61 10.43 5.59
N ASP A 101 3.31 11.12 4.49
CA ASP A 101 3.30 12.58 4.47
C ASP A 101 1.97 13.08 5.05
N ILE A 102 2.00 13.30 6.37
CA ILE A 102 0.84 13.73 7.17
C ILE A 102 0.33 15.09 6.73
N GLU A 103 1.21 16.03 6.36
CA GLU A 103 0.80 17.37 5.93
C GLU A 103 0.00 17.30 4.62
N ARG A 104 0.46 16.46 3.68
CA ARG A 104 -0.23 16.21 2.41
C ARG A 104 -1.59 15.56 2.61
N LEU A 105 -1.70 14.59 3.53
CA LEU A 105 -2.95 13.92 3.90
C LEU A 105 -3.92 14.87 4.62
N GLU A 106 -3.42 15.72 5.51
CA GLU A 106 -4.22 16.73 6.21
C GLU A 106 -4.87 17.70 5.22
N GLU A 107 -4.10 18.19 4.24
CA GLU A 107 -4.62 19.08 3.20
C GLU A 107 -5.69 18.39 2.36
N ALA A 108 -5.48 17.14 1.96
CA ALA A 108 -6.47 16.36 1.21
C ALA A 108 -7.77 16.16 2.02
N VAL A 109 -7.65 15.83 3.31
CA VAL A 109 -8.81 15.65 4.20
C VAL A 109 -9.54 16.97 4.44
N ARG A 110 -8.85 18.11 4.52
CA ARG A 110 -9.45 19.45 4.65
C ARG A 110 -10.29 19.83 3.42
N GLN A 111 -9.90 19.34 2.25
CA GLN A 111 -10.64 19.53 1.00
C GLN A 111 -11.82 18.55 0.84
N HIS A 112 -11.95 17.55 1.71
CA HIS A 112 -13.01 16.57 1.63
C HIS A 112 -14.40 17.22 1.87
N PRO A 113 -15.44 16.91 1.06
CA PRO A 113 -16.75 17.57 1.16
C PRO A 113 -17.45 17.41 2.52
N ASP A 114 -17.25 16.27 3.17
CA ASP A 114 -17.75 15.99 4.51
C ASP A 114 -16.72 16.43 5.56
N SER A 115 -17.01 17.54 6.24
CA SER A 115 -16.14 18.17 7.23
C SER A 115 -15.88 17.32 8.49
N LYS A 116 -16.65 16.24 8.70
CA LYS A 116 -16.40 15.33 9.82
C LYS A 116 -15.00 14.72 9.75
N TYR A 117 -14.47 14.49 8.54
CA TYR A 117 -13.17 13.86 8.38
C TYR A 117 -12.04 14.75 8.86
N SER A 118 -12.13 16.07 8.71
CA SER A 118 -11.13 16.99 9.28
C SER A 118 -11.08 16.92 10.81
N LEU A 119 -12.25 16.85 11.46
CA LEU A 119 -12.33 16.68 12.92
C LEU A 119 -11.80 15.31 13.38
N LEU A 120 -12.12 14.24 12.63
CA LEU A 120 -11.61 12.89 12.93
C LEU A 120 -10.10 12.79 12.72
N PHE A 121 -9.57 13.39 11.66
CA PHE A 121 -8.14 13.43 11.39
C PHE A 121 -7.38 14.13 12.52
N GLU A 122 -7.82 15.33 12.92
CA GLU A 122 -7.21 16.06 14.04
C GLU A 122 -7.23 15.22 15.33
N ALA A 123 -8.37 14.58 15.62
CA ALA A 123 -8.52 13.75 16.81
C ALA A 123 -7.59 12.52 16.80
N GLU A 124 -7.42 11.87 15.65
CA GLU A 124 -6.53 10.72 15.49
C GLU A 124 -5.06 11.14 15.60
N MET A 125 -4.67 12.20 14.89
CA MET A 125 -3.29 12.70 14.92
C MET A 125 -2.87 13.20 16.31
N ARG A 126 -3.79 13.81 17.08
CA ARG A 126 -3.55 14.16 18.49
C ARG A 126 -3.32 12.93 19.36
N GLN A 127 -4.07 11.84 19.13
CA GLN A 127 -3.86 10.58 19.87
C GLN A 127 -2.51 9.94 19.55
N LYS A 128 -2.05 10.05 18.30
CA LYS A 128 -0.75 9.55 17.83
C LYS A 128 0.43 10.47 18.20
N GLY A 129 0.17 11.67 18.73
CA GLY A 129 1.18 12.58 19.25
C GLY A 129 1.80 13.54 18.22
N PHE A 130 1.14 13.76 17.08
CA PHE A 130 1.59 14.71 16.06
C PHE A 130 1.27 16.18 16.41
N TYR A 131 0.29 16.42 17.28
CA TYR A 131 -0.16 17.75 17.75
C TYR A 131 -0.32 17.81 19.26
#